data_AF-R5BE96-F1
#
_entry.id   AF-R5BE96-F1
#
_cell.length_a   1.000
_cell.length_b   1.000
_cell.length_c   1.000
_cell.angle_alpha   90.00
_cell.angle_beta   90.00
_cell.angle_gamma   90.00
#
_symmetry.space_group_name_H-M   'P 1'
#
loop_
_entity.id
_entity.type
_entity.pdbx_description
1 polymer ?
#
loop_
_entity_poly.entity_id
_entity_poly.type
_entity_poly.pdbx_seq_one_letter_code
_entity_poly.pdbx_strand_id
1 'polypeptide(L)'
;MMRRIAPYMGPVGFVLKHPELFGRLIRFALPRISDTAGAILRTTLAFTMAKGSGGINVIPDEAYVIGNMRTAFHQDIHASIAAIKPIARKHGIEIEVLDGGVSSGVSDYNSNGFRQIEKALKAAWPSVDRAVPYIMTGASDSR
;
A
#
# COMPACT_ATOMS: atom_id res chain seq x y z
N MET A 1 -10.42 -5.12 7.87
CA MET A 1 -10.57 -5.74 6.54
C MET A 1 -10.62 -7.28 6.58
N MET A 2 -9.49 -7.98 6.81
CA MET A 2 -9.39 -9.45 6.63
C MET A 2 -10.45 -10.27 7.39
N ARG A 3 -10.67 -9.97 8.68
CA ARG A 3 -11.70 -10.64 9.48
C ARG A 3 -13.13 -10.43 8.96
N ARG A 4 -13.41 -9.31 8.30
CA ARG A 4 -14.74 -8.98 7.76
C ARG A 4 -15.04 -9.69 6.45
N ILE A 5 -14.03 -9.94 5.61
CA ILE A 5 -14.18 -10.67 4.34
C ILE A 5 -14.08 -12.20 4.52
N ALA A 6 -13.44 -12.66 5.60
CA ALA A 6 -13.20 -14.07 5.89
C ALA A 6 -14.43 -15.00 5.69
N PRO A 7 -15.66 -14.68 6.12
CA PRO A 7 -16.81 -15.57 5.95
C PRO A 7 -17.15 -15.90 4.49
N TYR A 8 -16.74 -15.05 3.54
CA TYR A 8 -17.05 -15.20 2.11
C TYR A 8 -15.92 -15.84 1.30
N MET A 9 -14.79 -16.18 1.94
CA MET A 9 -13.58 -16.68 1.26
C MET A 9 -13.42 -18.20 1.35
N GLY A 10 -14.51 -18.93 1.64
CA GLY A 10 -14.50 -20.39 1.76
C GLY A 10 -13.44 -20.88 2.77
N PRO A 11 -12.67 -21.95 2.46
CA PRO A 11 -11.65 -22.50 3.37
C PRO A 11 -10.55 -21.50 3.77
N VAL A 12 -10.19 -20.57 2.87
CA VAL A 12 -9.18 -19.51 3.13
C VAL A 12 -9.68 -18.55 4.22
N GLY A 13 -10.99 -18.46 4.42
CA GLY A 13 -11.61 -17.67 5.47
C GLY A 13 -11.08 -17.97 6.87
N PHE A 14 -10.73 -19.22 7.17
CA PHE A 14 -10.15 -19.58 8.47
C PHE A 14 -8.81 -18.86 8.72
N VAL A 15 -7.93 -18.84 7.71
CA VAL A 15 -6.64 -18.14 7.78
C VAL A 15 -6.84 -16.64 7.98
N LEU A 16 -7.76 -16.04 7.22
CA LEU A 16 -8.04 -14.59 7.26
C LEU A 16 -8.76 -14.15 8.55
N LYS A 17 -9.46 -15.06 9.24
CA LYS A 17 -10.11 -14.81 10.53
C LYS A 17 -9.08 -14.69 11.67
N HIS A 18 -7.92 -15.34 11.53
CA HIS A 18 -6.86 -15.40 12.55
C HIS A 18 -5.53 -14.78 12.06
N PRO A 19 -5.51 -13.46 11.72
CA PRO A 19 -4.30 -12.81 11.22
C PRO A 19 -3.17 -12.76 12.26
N GLU A 20 -3.47 -12.84 13.56
CA GLU A 20 -2.45 -12.91 14.62
C GLU A 20 -1.63 -14.21 14.54
N LEU A 21 -2.28 -15.32 14.18
CA LEU A 21 -1.66 -16.64 14.09
C LEU A 21 -1.01 -16.86 12.71
N PHE A 22 -1.70 -16.47 11.65
CA PHE A 22 -1.27 -16.70 10.27
C PHE A 22 -0.62 -15.47 9.62
N GLY A 23 -0.33 -14.42 10.36
CA GLY A 23 0.18 -13.16 9.81
C GLY A 23 1.48 -13.31 9.03
N ARG A 24 2.36 -14.24 9.39
CA ARG A 24 3.58 -14.55 8.60
C ARG A 24 3.22 -15.19 7.26
N LEU A 25 2.30 -16.15 7.26
CA LEU A 25 1.83 -16.82 6.04
C LEU A 25 1.12 -15.83 5.11
N ILE A 26 0.24 -14.98 5.65
CA ILE A 26 -0.47 -13.92 4.92
C ILE A 26 0.53 -12.99 4.24
N ARG A 27 1.50 -12.44 4.99
CA ARG A 27 2.54 -11.55 4.45
C ARG A 27 3.40 -12.21 3.37
N PHE A 28 3.65 -13.52 3.48
CA PHE A 28 4.42 -14.28 2.50
C PHE A 28 3.61 -14.57 1.23
N ALA A 29 2.35 -15.00 1.38
CA ALA A 29 1.53 -15.52 0.29
C ALA A 29 0.87 -14.41 -0.54
N LEU A 30 0.26 -13.39 0.08
CA LEU A 30 -0.54 -12.40 -0.67
C LEU A 30 0.25 -11.69 -1.79
N PRO A 31 1.49 -11.21 -1.57
CA PRO A 31 2.26 -10.56 -2.63
C PRO A 31 2.68 -11.49 -3.78
N ARG A 32 2.60 -12.81 -3.59
CA ARG A 32 2.93 -13.80 -4.64
C ARG A 32 1.70 -14.20 -5.46
N ILE A 33 0.51 -14.01 -4.91
CA ILE A 33 -0.76 -14.35 -5.55
C ILE A 33 -1.27 -13.15 -6.35
N SER A 34 -1.11 -11.92 -5.83
CA SER A 34 -1.57 -10.70 -6.49
C SER A 34 -0.74 -9.50 -6.08
N ASP A 35 -0.30 -8.72 -7.08
CA ASP A 35 0.41 -7.47 -6.85
C ASP A 35 -0.43 -6.46 -6.08
N THR A 36 -1.72 -6.34 -6.40
CA THR A 36 -2.67 -5.49 -5.68
C THR A 36 -2.82 -5.92 -4.22
N ALA A 37 -2.93 -7.22 -3.98
CA ALA A 37 -3.03 -7.76 -2.62
C ALA A 37 -1.74 -7.53 -1.82
N GLY A 38 -0.58 -7.64 -2.48
CA GLY A 38 0.71 -7.30 -1.90
C GLY A 38 0.84 -5.82 -1.57
N ALA A 39 0.40 -4.93 -2.46
CA ALA A 39 0.50 -3.47 -2.29
C ALA A 39 -0.31 -2.95 -1.09
N ILE A 40 -1.37 -3.65 -0.69
CA ILE A 40 -2.13 -3.34 0.53
C ILE A 40 -1.31 -3.61 1.81
N LEU A 41 -0.32 -4.50 1.76
CA LEU A 41 0.44 -4.95 2.92
C LEU A 41 1.79 -4.25 3.13
N ARG A 42 2.32 -3.56 2.11
CA ARG A 42 3.70 -3.04 2.14
C ARG A 42 3.82 -1.73 1.38
N THR A 43 4.82 -0.93 1.75
CA THR A 43 5.27 0.20 0.95
C THR A 43 5.72 -0.29 -0.42
N THR A 44 5.34 0.45 -1.45
CA THR A 44 5.71 0.16 -2.84
C THR A 44 6.49 1.32 -3.44
N LEU A 45 7.39 1.00 -4.37
CA LEU A 45 8.17 1.96 -5.14
C LEU A 45 8.11 1.56 -6.60
N ALA A 46 7.48 2.38 -7.42
CA ALA A 46 7.40 2.17 -8.87
C ALA A 46 8.26 3.20 -9.58
N PHE A 47 9.23 2.75 -10.38
CA PHE A 47 10.01 3.66 -11.22
C PHE A 47 9.18 4.11 -12.42
N THR A 48 9.05 5.41 -12.59
CA THR A 48 8.14 6.05 -13.56
C THR A 48 8.89 6.79 -14.66
N MET A 49 10.12 7.23 -14.39
CA MET A 49 11.00 7.86 -15.38
C MET A 49 12.44 7.40 -15.18
N ALA A 50 13.20 7.42 -16.28
CA ALA A 50 14.64 7.25 -16.30
C ALA A 50 15.24 8.29 -17.26
N LYS A 51 16.38 8.88 -16.88
CA LYS A 51 17.16 9.81 -17.70
C LYS A 51 18.62 9.36 -17.73
N GLY A 52 19.25 9.50 -18.88
CA GLY A 52 20.68 9.30 -19.07
C GLY A 52 21.21 10.31 -20.08
N SER A 53 21.98 9.82 -21.06
CA SER A 53 22.56 10.66 -22.09
C SER A 53 21.50 11.28 -23.01
N GLY A 54 21.76 12.52 -23.46
CA GLY A 54 20.94 13.22 -24.45
C GLY A 54 21.19 12.77 -25.90
N GLY A 55 22.18 11.90 -26.16
CA GLY A 55 22.48 11.44 -27.51
C GLY A 55 23.39 10.20 -27.54
N ILE A 56 23.40 9.52 -28.69
CA ILE A 56 24.11 8.24 -28.87
C ILE A 56 25.63 8.31 -28.64
N ASN A 57 26.23 9.49 -28.81
CA ASN A 57 27.67 9.74 -28.68
C ASN A 57 27.98 10.82 -27.63
N VAL A 58 27.07 11.05 -26.68
CA VAL A 58 27.26 12.02 -25.59
C VAL A 58 27.47 11.25 -24.30
N ILE A 59 28.53 11.56 -23.56
CA ILE A 59 28.73 11.01 -22.21
C ILE A 59 27.75 11.74 -21.27
N PRO A 60 26.92 11.02 -20.49
CA PRO A 60 25.97 11.67 -19.60
C PRO A 60 26.70 12.35 -18.44
N ASP A 61 26.40 13.63 -18.20
CA ASP A 61 26.83 14.34 -16.99
C ASP A 61 26.08 13.82 -15.74
N GLU A 62 24.84 13.36 -15.91
CA GLU A 62 24.03 12.74 -14.86
C GLU A 62 23.13 11.63 -15.43
N ALA A 63 22.80 10.67 -14.57
CA ALA A 63 21.78 9.66 -14.84
C ALA A 63 20.96 9.44 -13.57
N TYR A 64 19.63 9.40 -13.71
CA TYR A 64 18.72 9.21 -12.59
C TYR A 64 17.46 8.46 -12.98
N VAL A 65 16.75 7.96 -11.98
CA VAL A 65 15.41 7.39 -12.09
C VAL A 65 14.49 8.08 -11.10
N ILE A 66 13.24 8.32 -11.50
CA ILE A 66 12.21 8.87 -10.61
C ILE A 66 11.28 7.74 -10.19
N GLY A 67 11.19 7.54 -8.87
CA GLY A 67 10.29 6.57 -8.27
C GLY A 67 9.10 7.22 -7.61
N ASN A 68 7.89 6.70 -7.88
CA ASN A 68 6.70 7.00 -7.11
C ASN A 68 6.63 6.02 -5.92
N MET A 69 6.85 6.54 -4.72
CA MET A 69 6.75 5.76 -3.48
C MET A 69 5.37 5.91 -2.86
N ARG A 70 4.70 4.79 -2.59
CA ARG A 70 3.44 4.77 -1.84
C ARG A 70 3.67 4.06 -0.53
N THR A 71 3.67 4.83 0.55
CA THR A 71 3.94 4.38 1.92
C THR A 71 2.78 3.57 2.47
N ALA A 72 3.09 2.51 3.20
CA ALA A 72 2.08 1.78 3.96
C ALA A 72 1.71 2.56 5.25
N PHE A 73 0.49 2.38 5.75
CA PHE A 73 0.00 3.08 6.95
C PHE A 73 0.84 2.83 8.23
N HIS A 74 1.65 1.77 8.25
CA HIS A 74 2.52 1.40 9.37
C HIS A 74 4.00 1.76 9.12
N GLN A 75 4.31 2.40 7.99
CA GLN A 75 5.67 2.80 7.59
C GLN A 75 5.61 4.16 6.91
N ASP A 76 6.02 5.22 7.63
CA ASP A 76 6.03 6.58 7.09
C ASP A 76 7.13 6.79 6.03
N ILE A 77 7.18 8.00 5.47
CA ILE A 77 8.17 8.36 4.45
C ILE A 77 9.61 8.25 4.97
N HIS A 78 9.86 8.66 6.21
CA HIS A 78 11.21 8.62 6.78
C HIS A 78 11.70 7.19 6.94
N ALA A 79 10.86 6.31 7.48
CA ALA A 79 11.13 4.88 7.61
C ALA A 79 11.26 4.20 6.24
N SER A 80 10.51 4.66 5.24
CA SER A 80 10.58 4.13 3.87
C SER A 80 11.87 4.50 3.15
N ILE A 81 12.28 5.77 3.23
CA ILE A 81 13.56 6.22 2.69
C ILE A 81 14.74 5.56 3.45
N ALA A 82 14.65 5.45 4.77
CA ALA A 82 15.66 4.76 5.57
C ALA A 82 15.82 3.28 5.18
N ALA A 83 14.74 2.61 4.76
CA ALA A 83 14.79 1.21 4.32
C ALA A 83 15.54 1.01 2.99
N ILE A 84 15.44 1.97 2.05
CA ILE A 84 16.09 1.86 0.74
C ILE A 84 17.50 2.47 0.70
N LYS A 85 17.82 3.36 1.64
CA LYS A 85 19.12 4.06 1.70
C LYS A 85 20.34 3.12 1.76
N PRO A 86 20.35 2.02 2.53
CA PRO A 86 21.45 1.06 2.51
C PRO A 86 21.64 0.38 1.16
N ILE A 87 20.55 0.11 0.44
CA ILE A 87 20.56 -0.51 -0.89
C ILE A 87 21.18 0.46 -1.89
N ALA A 88 20.71 1.71 -1.92
CA ALA A 88 21.25 2.73 -2.82
C ALA A 88 22.75 2.98 -2.56
N ARG A 89 23.15 3.07 -1.28
CA ARG A 89 24.56 3.25 -0.89
C ARG A 89 25.46 2.12 -1.39
N LYS A 90 24.99 0.86 -1.37
CA LYS A 90 25.74 -0.29 -1.91
C LYS A 90 26.07 -0.12 -3.40
N HIS A 91 25.22 0.61 -4.13
CA HIS A 91 25.37 0.87 -5.56
C HIS A 91 25.92 2.26 -5.87
N GLY A 92 26.34 3.04 -4.87
CA GLY A 92 26.82 4.42 -5.08
C GLY A 92 25.74 5.38 -5.57
N ILE A 93 24.46 5.07 -5.33
CA ILE A 93 23.31 5.86 -5.77
C ILE A 93 22.92 6.86 -4.68
N GLU A 94 22.77 8.12 -5.05
CA GLU A 94 22.19 9.16 -4.21
C GLU A 94 20.65 9.10 -4.23
N ILE A 95 20.02 9.46 -3.12
CA ILE A 95 18.56 9.54 -3.01
C ILE A 95 18.18 10.97 -2.66
N GLU A 96 17.34 11.56 -3.51
CA GLU A 96 16.68 12.84 -3.28
C GLU A 96 15.16 12.64 -3.13
N VAL A 97 14.54 13.36 -2.19
CA VAL A 97 13.07 13.35 -2.02
C VAL A 97 12.51 14.59 -2.73
N LEU A 98 11.87 14.37 -3.88
CA LEU A 98 11.30 15.45 -4.69
C LEU A 98 9.98 15.99 -4.12
N ASP A 99 9.14 15.11 -3.58
CA ASP A 99 7.89 15.43 -2.91
C ASP A 99 7.66 14.47 -1.75
N GLY A 100 7.48 15.01 -0.55
CA GLY A 100 7.24 14.24 0.67
C GLY A 100 5.80 13.75 0.85
N GLY A 101 4.86 14.32 0.09
CA GLY A 101 3.43 14.06 0.24
C GLY A 101 2.90 14.41 1.64
N VAL A 102 1.69 13.91 1.94
CA VAL A 102 1.05 14.06 3.25
C VAL A 102 0.64 12.67 3.72
N SER A 103 0.98 12.33 4.96
CA SER A 103 0.57 11.07 5.58
C SER A 103 -0.94 11.08 5.85
N SER A 104 -1.63 9.98 5.53
CA SER A 104 -3.04 9.81 5.87
C SER A 104 -3.18 8.84 7.03
N GLY A 105 -4.04 9.17 7.99
CA GLY A 105 -4.36 8.29 9.10
C GLY A 105 -5.19 7.08 8.66
N VAL A 106 -5.24 6.05 9.52
CA VAL A 106 -6.13 4.90 9.30
C VAL A 106 -7.53 5.26 9.80
N SER A 107 -8.52 5.19 8.91
CA SER A 107 -9.91 5.41 9.30
C SER A 107 -10.39 4.34 10.29
N ASP A 108 -10.98 4.76 11.42
CA ASP A 108 -11.58 3.85 12.38
C ASP A 108 -12.95 3.35 11.87
N TYR A 109 -13.01 2.07 11.53
CA TYR A 109 -14.24 1.43 11.09
C TYR A 109 -15.21 1.11 12.25
N ASN A 110 -14.83 1.36 13.50
CA ASN A 110 -15.74 1.30 14.66
C ASN A 110 -16.40 2.65 14.97
N SER A 111 -16.05 3.70 14.22
CA SER A 111 -16.58 5.05 14.40
C SER A 111 -18.08 5.15 14.11
N ASN A 112 -18.71 6.20 14.64
CA ASN A 112 -20.10 6.52 14.33
C ASN A 112 -20.33 6.77 12.83
N GLY A 113 -19.38 7.41 12.14
CA GLY A 113 -19.45 7.65 10.70
C GLY A 113 -19.49 6.35 9.90
N PHE A 114 -18.64 5.37 10.23
CA PHE A 114 -18.67 4.07 9.55
C PHE A 114 -19.99 3.31 9.81
N ARG A 115 -20.53 3.38 11.04
CA ARG A 115 -21.84 2.80 11.36
C ARG A 115 -22.98 3.42 10.56
N GLN A 116 -22.92 4.73 10.27
CA GLN A 116 -23.92 5.39 9.41
C GLN A 116 -23.85 4.87 7.97
N ILE A 117 -22.64 4.65 7.44
CA ILE A 117 -22.45 4.02 6.13
C ILE A 117 -23.06 2.62 6.10
N GLU A 118 -22.82 1.80 7.13
CA GLU A 118 -23.42 0.45 7.21
C GLU A 118 -24.95 0.50 7.22
N LYS A 119 -25.56 1.43 7.97
CA LYS A 119 -27.01 1.62 8.01
C LYS A 119 -27.57 2.04 6.65
N ALA A 120 -26.97 3.04 6.02
CA ALA A 120 -27.40 3.54 4.71
C ALA A 120 -27.31 2.43 3.65
N LEU A 121 -26.22 1.66 3.67
CA LEU A 121 -25.99 0.56 2.76
C LEU A 121 -27.03 -0.57 2.92
N LYS A 122 -27.40 -0.89 4.17
CA LYS A 122 -28.46 -1.88 4.44
C LYS A 122 -29.85 -1.40 4.02
N ALA A 123 -30.12 -0.10 4.17
CA ALA A 123 -31.38 0.51 3.75
C ALA A 123 -31.53 0.53 2.21
N ALA A 124 -30.46 0.89 1.50
CA ALA A 124 -30.46 0.94 0.04
C ALA A 124 -30.38 -0.45 -0.61
N TRP A 125 -29.59 -1.37 -0.03
CA TRP A 125 -29.41 -2.73 -0.52
C TRP A 125 -29.53 -3.75 0.61
N PRO A 126 -30.76 -4.21 0.91
CA PRO A 126 -31.01 -5.18 1.98
C PRO A 126 -30.25 -6.51 1.81
N SER A 127 -29.91 -6.88 0.57
CA SER A 127 -29.13 -8.08 0.24
C SER A 127 -27.65 -7.98 0.62
N VAL A 128 -27.11 -6.78 0.84
CA VAL A 128 -25.73 -6.65 1.30
C VAL A 128 -25.66 -6.94 2.79
N ASP A 129 -24.78 -7.86 3.16
CA ASP A 129 -24.59 -8.29 4.54
C ASP A 129 -23.83 -7.22 5.36
N ARG A 130 -22.73 -6.68 4.81
CA ARG A 130 -21.88 -5.71 5.51
C ARG A 130 -20.94 -4.92 4.61
N ALA A 131 -20.55 -3.74 5.09
CA ALA A 131 -19.44 -2.98 4.53
C ALA A 131 -18.08 -3.58 4.93
N VAL A 132 -17.14 -3.64 3.98
CA VAL A 132 -15.76 -4.07 4.20
C VAL A 132 -14.82 -2.89 3.92
N PRO A 133 -14.22 -2.28 4.96
CA PRO A 133 -13.21 -1.24 4.75
C PRO A 133 -11.94 -1.90 4.21
N TYR A 134 -11.30 -1.23 3.25
CA TYR A 134 -10.04 -1.67 2.65
C TYR A 134 -9.00 -0.55 2.69
N ILE A 135 -7.72 -0.92 2.55
CA ILE A 135 -6.63 0.04 2.42
C ILE A 135 -6.53 0.45 0.96
N MET A 136 -6.70 1.74 0.71
CA MET A 136 -6.53 2.31 -0.61
C MET A 136 -5.03 2.53 -0.87
N THR A 137 -4.55 2.06 -2.02
CA THR A 137 -3.17 2.31 -2.48
C THR A 137 -3.05 3.68 -3.15
N GLY A 138 -4.16 4.23 -3.63
CA GLY A 138 -4.32 5.61 -4.06
C GLY A 138 -4.36 6.60 -2.88
N ALA A 139 -4.00 7.86 -3.14
CA ALA A 139 -4.38 8.97 -2.27
C ALA A 139 -5.67 9.61 -2.81
N SER A 140 -6.46 10.20 -1.91
CA SER A 140 -7.64 11.00 -2.25
C SER A 140 -7.65 12.26 -1.38
N ASP A 141 -8.61 13.15 -1.62
CA ASP A 141 -8.80 14.36 -0.83
C ASP A 141 -9.27 14.10 0.61
N SER A 142 -9.51 12.84 0.98
CA SER A 142 -9.84 12.46 2.37
C SER A 142 -8.64 12.46 3.34
N ARG A 143 -7.44 12.82 2.84
CA ARG A 143 -6.21 12.91 3.65
C ARG A 143 -6.18 14.16 4.52
#